data_AF-A0A246GLQ6-F1
#
_entry.id   AF-A0A246GLQ6-F1
#
_cell.length_a   1.000
_cell.length_b   1.000
_cell.length_c   1.000
_cell.angle_alpha   90.00
_cell.angle_beta   90.00
_cell.angle_gamma   90.00
#
_symmetry.space_group_name_H-M   'P 1'
#
loop_
_entity.id
_entity.type
_entity.pdbx_description
1 polymer ?
#
loop_
_entity_poly.entity_id
_entity_poly.type
_entity_poly.pdbx_seq_one_letter_code
_entity_poly.pdbx_strand_id
1 'polypeptide(L)'
;MLNTCVPTPVIHVYQITNKGKYTSTKHFELVEVKNKQAKLSSKINIQVDRGFAKSMPKYWLKIRESNKWVRLTGLFKTEKPNLFKGDKGESNSKEDLIIAKFEDQQDLVIIYYFEGYFTSDLNRVLKCIET
;
A
#
# COMPACT_ATOMS: atom_id res chain seq x y z
N MET A 1 -24.98 0.76 18.19
CA MET A 1 -24.04 1.08 17.09
C MET A 1 -22.62 0.95 17.63
N LEU A 2 -21.81 0.02 17.14
CA LEU A 2 -20.41 -0.09 17.58
C LEU A 2 -19.60 1.04 16.96
N ASN A 3 -19.14 1.99 17.77
CA ASN A 3 -18.11 2.95 17.39
C ASN A 3 -16.78 2.20 17.28
N THR A 4 -16.51 1.55 16.16
CA THR A 4 -15.15 1.06 15.86
C THR A 4 -14.28 2.26 15.52
N CYS A 5 -13.38 2.58 16.45
CA CYS A 5 -12.29 3.53 16.23
C CYS A 5 -11.34 2.95 15.17
N VAL A 6 -10.86 3.78 14.24
CA VAL A 6 -9.88 3.34 13.24
C VAL A 6 -8.56 3.06 13.97
N PRO A 7 -8.00 1.84 13.89
CA PRO A 7 -6.76 1.53 14.61
C PRO A 7 -5.59 2.32 14.04
N THR A 8 -4.59 2.58 14.88
CA THR A 8 -3.35 3.23 14.45
C THR A 8 -2.58 2.31 13.49
N PRO A 9 -2.27 2.75 12.26
CA PRO A 9 -1.53 1.94 11.30
C PRO A 9 -0.04 1.92 11.62
N VAL A 10 0.64 0.85 11.22
CA VAL A 10 2.10 0.87 11.02
C VAL A 10 2.36 1.64 9.73
N ILE A 11 3.24 2.64 9.79
CA ILE A 11 3.51 3.52 8.64
C ILE A 11 4.89 3.17 8.10
N HIS A 12 4.96 2.84 6.81
CA HIS A 12 6.21 2.62 6.09
C HIS A 12 6.43 3.75 5.09
N VAL A 13 7.57 4.41 5.18
CA VAL A 13 7.97 5.42 4.19
C VAL A 13 9.03 4.81 3.30
N TYR A 14 8.79 4.85 1.99
CA TYR A 14 9.66 4.27 0.98
C TYR A 14 10.10 5.32 -0.03
N GLN A 15 11.39 5.32 -0.39
CA GLN A 15 11.96 6.19 -1.41
C GLN A 15 12.24 5.40 -2.68
N ILE A 16 11.91 5.98 -3.85
CA ILE A 16 12.21 5.35 -5.14
C ILE A 16 13.73 5.22 -5.36
N THR A 17 14.17 4.10 -5.92
CA THR A 17 15.58 3.80 -6.18
C THR A 17 15.94 3.73 -7.67
N ASN A 18 14.95 3.71 -8.55
CA ASN A 18 15.13 3.49 -9.99
C ASN A 18 14.58 4.65 -10.85
N LYS A 19 14.74 5.90 -10.39
CA LYS A 19 14.25 7.09 -11.10
C LYS A 19 14.64 7.06 -12.58
N GLY A 20 13.65 7.25 -13.46
CA GLY A 20 13.85 7.32 -14.92
C GLY A 20 14.18 6.00 -15.62
N LYS A 21 14.40 4.88 -14.90
CA LYS A 21 14.85 3.61 -15.51
C LYS A 21 13.71 2.74 -16.04
N TYR A 22 12.54 2.79 -15.41
CA TYR A 22 11.41 1.94 -15.76
C TYR A 22 10.10 2.75 -15.74
N THR A 23 9.38 2.72 -16.86
CA THR A 23 8.12 3.48 -17.04
C THR A 23 6.93 2.83 -16.34
N SER A 24 6.95 1.51 -16.17
CA SER A 24 5.81 0.73 -15.66
C SER A 24 6.03 0.10 -14.29
N THR A 25 7.25 0.10 -13.76
CA THR A 25 7.58 -0.48 -12.45
C THR A 25 8.53 0.43 -11.68
N LYS A 26 8.06 0.98 -10.57
CA LYS A 26 8.90 1.76 -9.65
C LYS A 26 9.38 0.85 -8.52
N HIS A 27 10.67 0.89 -8.22
CA HIS A 27 11.30 0.15 -7.13
C HIS A 27 11.55 1.11 -5.98
N PHE A 28 11.29 0.67 -4.76
CA PHE A 28 11.47 1.51 -3.59
C PHE A 28 12.18 0.77 -2.47
N GLU A 29 12.87 1.53 -1.63
CA GLU A 29 13.58 1.06 -0.45
C GLU A 29 13.06 1.78 0.79
N LEU A 30 12.91 1.04 1.87
CA LEU A 30 12.33 1.50 3.14
C LEU A 30 13.29 2.48 3.79
N VAL A 31 12.81 3.68 4.09
CA VAL A 31 13.61 4.73 4.76
C VAL A 31 13.17 4.94 6.20
N GLU A 32 11.89 4.71 6.52
CA GLU A 32 11.36 4.93 7.86
C GLU A 32 10.19 3.98 8.17
N VAL A 33 10.08 3.58 9.43
CA VAL A 33 8.89 2.90 9.98
C VAL A 33 8.42 3.62 11.23
N LYS A 34 7.12 3.94 11.30
CA LYS A 34 6.48 4.52 12.48
C LYS A 34 5.43 3.56 13.05
N ASN A 35 5.14 3.72 14.33
CA ASN A 35 4.02 3.07 15.04
C ASN A 35 4.07 1.54 15.13
N LYS A 36 5.27 0.92 15.10
CA LYS A 36 5.66 -0.48 15.48
C LYS A 36 6.79 -0.96 14.57
N GLN A 37 7.13 -2.25 14.65
CA GLN A 37 8.04 -2.93 13.73
C GLN A 37 7.48 -3.04 12.30
N ALA A 38 8.38 -3.13 11.32
CA ALA A 38 8.03 -3.26 9.92
C ALA A 38 7.18 -4.50 9.64
N LYS A 39 5.98 -4.31 9.07
CA LYS A 39 5.11 -5.39 8.55
C LYS A 39 5.39 -5.80 7.10
N LEU A 40 6.09 -4.96 6.35
CA LEU A 40 6.45 -5.17 4.96
C LEU A 40 7.97 -5.25 4.84
N SER A 41 8.47 -5.87 3.77
CA SER A 41 9.91 -5.97 3.57
C SER A 41 10.56 -4.61 3.27
N SER A 42 11.88 -4.55 3.43
CA SER A 42 12.67 -3.34 3.18
C SER A 42 12.64 -2.88 1.72
N LYS A 43 12.20 -3.74 0.79
CA LYS A 43 12.12 -3.43 -0.63
C LYS A 43 10.74 -3.78 -1.17
N ILE A 44 10.13 -2.80 -1.81
CA ILE A 44 8.86 -2.99 -2.53
C ILE A 44 9.03 -2.61 -3.99
N ASN A 45 8.12 -3.10 -4.82
CA ASN A 45 7.88 -2.47 -6.11
C ASN A 45 6.39 -2.23 -6.31
N ILE A 46 6.11 -1.20 -7.10
CA ILE A 46 4.77 -0.85 -7.53
C ILE A 46 4.78 -0.86 -9.04
N GLN A 47 3.96 -1.73 -9.61
CA GLN A 47 3.84 -1.93 -11.05
C GLN A 47 2.48 -1.44 -11.54
N VAL A 48 2.43 -0.71 -12.65
CA VAL A 48 1.16 -0.36 -13.33
C VAL A 48 0.47 -1.63 -13.82
N ASP A 49 -0.83 -1.77 -13.55
CA ASP A 49 -1.60 -2.88 -14.09
C ASP A 49 -1.70 -2.80 -15.62
N ARG A 50 -1.72 -3.96 -16.28
CA ARG A 50 -1.74 -4.07 -17.74
C ARG A 50 -3.13 -4.45 -18.29
N GLY A 51 -4.17 -4.50 -17.45
CA GLY A 51 -5.54 -4.83 -17.85
C GLY A 51 -5.84 -6.33 -17.97
N PHE A 52 -4.98 -7.21 -17.44
CA PHE A 52 -5.20 -8.66 -17.50
C PHE A 52 -6.03 -9.20 -16.32
N ALA A 53 -6.06 -8.48 -15.20
CA ALA A 53 -6.80 -8.94 -14.02
C ALA A 53 -8.25 -8.47 -14.07
N LYS A 54 -9.18 -9.40 -13.85
CA LYS A 54 -10.63 -9.11 -13.80
C LYS A 54 -11.00 -8.09 -12.72
N SER A 55 -10.20 -7.98 -11.65
CA SER A 55 -10.43 -7.00 -10.59
C SER A 55 -10.07 -5.57 -10.98
N MET A 56 -9.31 -5.36 -12.07
CA MET A 56 -8.93 -4.03 -12.59
C MET A 56 -8.26 -3.09 -11.56
N PRO A 57 -7.21 -3.53 -10.84
CA PRO A 57 -6.46 -2.62 -9.99
C PRO A 57 -5.71 -1.58 -10.83
N LYS A 58 -5.36 -0.43 -10.24
CA LYS A 58 -4.51 0.57 -10.92
C LYS A 58 -3.04 0.16 -10.89
N TYR A 59 -2.60 -0.39 -9.76
CA TYR A 59 -1.23 -0.86 -9.56
C TYR A 59 -1.19 -2.22 -8.85
N TRP A 60 -0.04 -2.88 -8.90
CA TRP A 60 0.31 -4.04 -8.10
C TRP A 60 1.41 -3.67 -7.13
N LEU A 61 1.14 -3.84 -5.83
CA LEU A 61 2.16 -3.78 -4.79
C LEU A 61 2.79 -5.15 -4.63
N LYS A 62 4.12 -5.21 -4.72
CA LYS A 62 4.91 -6.42 -4.48
C LYS A 62 5.97 -6.17 -3.42
N ILE A 63 6.21 -7.19 -2.62
CA ILE A 63 7.26 -7.21 -1.60
C ILE A 63 8.39 -8.13 -2.04
N ARG A 64 9.60 -7.90 -1.51
CA ARG A 64 10.74 -8.81 -1.69
C ARG A 64 10.72 -9.90 -0.62
N GLU A 65 10.69 -11.17 -1.03
CA GLU A 65 10.82 -12.35 -0.16
C GLU A 65 11.93 -13.25 -0.70
N SER A 66 12.95 -13.57 0.11
CA SER A 66 14.04 -14.49 -0.25
C SER A 66 14.59 -14.30 -1.68
N ASN A 67 14.78 -13.04 -2.09
CA ASN A 67 15.24 -12.61 -3.41
C ASN A 67 14.24 -12.75 -4.59
N LYS A 68 12.95 -12.95 -4.32
CA LYS A 68 11.86 -12.95 -5.33
C LYS A 68 10.88 -11.82 -5.06
N TRP A 69 10.25 -11.31 -6.13
CA TRP A 69 9.15 -10.35 -6.01
C TRP A 69 7.83 -11.09 -5.90
N VAL A 70 7.19 -10.98 -4.75
CA VAL A 70 5.90 -11.63 -4.47
C VAL A 70 4.81 -10.57 -4.48
N ARG A 71 3.73 -10.84 -5.23
CA ARG A 71 2.58 -9.94 -5.27
C ARG A 71 1.90 -9.94 -3.90
N LEU A 72 1.84 -8.78 -3.27
CA LEU A 72 1.13 -8.61 -2.01
C LEU A 72 -0.34 -8.32 -2.28
N THR A 73 -0.64 -7.27 -3.06
CA THR A 73 -2.02 -6.85 -3.30
C THR A 73 -2.17 -5.99 -4.55
N GLY A 74 -3.40 -5.89 -5.05
CA GLY A 74 -3.80 -4.88 -6.03
C GLY A 74 -4.13 -3.57 -5.33
N LEU A 75 -3.71 -2.45 -5.92
CA LEU A 75 -3.99 -1.11 -5.43
C LEU A 75 -5.08 -0.46 -6.28
N PHE A 76 -6.22 -0.19 -5.65
CA PHE A 76 -7.43 0.38 -6.26
C PHE A 76 -7.55 1.85 -5.92
N LYS A 77 -8.08 2.67 -6.83
CA LYS A 77 -8.30 4.10 -6.58
C LYS A 77 -9.24 4.30 -5.40
N THR A 78 -8.96 5.31 -4.59
CA THR A 78 -9.94 5.87 -3.64
C THR A 78 -10.52 7.16 -4.20
N GLU A 79 -11.47 7.76 -3.48
CA GLU A 79 -12.02 9.08 -3.82
C GLU A 79 -10.97 10.20 -3.67
N LYS A 80 -9.94 9.99 -2.85
CA LYS A 80 -8.84 10.95 -2.69
C LYS A 80 -7.74 10.71 -3.74
N PRO A 81 -7.23 11.77 -4.38
CA PRO A 81 -6.12 11.64 -5.32
C PRO A 81 -4.88 11.07 -4.63
N ASN A 82 -4.08 10.31 -5.38
CA ASN A 82 -2.83 9.69 -4.92
C ASN A 82 -2.96 8.70 -3.76
N LEU A 83 -4.19 8.40 -3.30
CA LEU A 83 -4.46 7.39 -2.29
C LEU A 83 -5.10 6.16 -2.92
N PHE A 84 -4.51 5.00 -2.63
CA PHE A 84 -4.94 3.72 -3.18
C PHE A 84 -5.15 2.69 -2.07
N LYS A 85 -6.20 1.90 -2.20
CA LYS A 85 -6.56 0.83 -1.28
C LYS A 85 -6.05 -0.51 -1.78
N GLY A 86 -5.48 -1.31 -0.89
CA GLY A 86 -5.30 -2.74 -1.05
C GLY A 86 -5.71 -3.47 0.22
N ASP A 87 -5.59 -4.79 0.17
CA ASP A 87 -5.85 -5.67 1.30
C ASP A 87 -4.87 -6.84 1.32
N LYS A 88 -4.69 -7.44 2.49
CA LYS A 88 -3.92 -8.68 2.67
C LYS A 88 -4.70 -9.58 3.62
N GLY A 89 -4.65 -10.88 3.34
CA GLY A 89 -5.21 -11.93 4.20
C GLY A 89 -4.78 -13.30 3.68
N GLU A 90 -5.12 -14.34 4.41
CA GLU A 90 -4.88 -15.72 4.00
C GLU A 90 -6.05 -16.26 3.18
N SER A 91 -5.79 -17.18 2.23
CA SER A 91 -6.86 -17.86 1.49
C SER A 91 -7.89 -16.93 0.80
N ASN A 92 -7.43 -15.77 0.30
CA ASN A 92 -8.24 -14.69 -0.29
C ASN A 92 -9.17 -13.94 0.69
N SER A 93 -8.95 -14.05 1.99
CA SER A 93 -9.60 -13.21 2.99
C SER A 93 -9.07 -11.77 2.93
N LYS A 94 -9.83 -10.84 3.50
CA LYS A 94 -9.45 -9.43 3.67
C LYS A 94 -9.35 -9.15 5.16
N GLU A 95 -8.17 -9.36 5.72
CA GLU A 95 -7.90 -9.23 7.15
C GLU A 95 -7.28 -7.87 7.47
N ASP A 96 -6.27 -7.51 6.69
CA ASP A 96 -5.53 -6.27 6.82
C ASP A 96 -5.95 -5.27 5.74
N LEU A 97 -6.00 -4.00 6.11
CA LEU A 97 -6.16 -2.89 5.17
C LEU A 97 -4.81 -2.25 4.88
N ILE A 98 -4.55 -2.02 3.60
CA ILE A 98 -3.36 -1.32 3.13
C ILE A 98 -3.83 -0.05 2.41
N ILE A 99 -3.31 1.11 2.83
CA ILE A 99 -3.48 2.37 2.09
C ILE A 99 -2.12 2.85 1.61
N ALA A 100 -1.95 3.03 0.30
CA ALA A 100 -0.75 3.59 -0.30
C ALA A 100 -1.01 5.05 -0.70
N LYS A 101 -0.20 5.98 -0.16
CA LYS A 101 -0.16 7.40 -0.54
C LYS A 101 1.06 7.65 -1.40
N PHE A 102 0.85 8.15 -2.62
CA PHE A 102 1.94 8.54 -3.53
C PHE A 102 2.23 10.02 -3.35
N GLU A 103 3.49 10.33 -3.05
CA GLU A 103 4.01 11.70 -2.90
C GLU A 103 4.95 11.95 -4.09
N ASP A 104 4.38 12.08 -5.29
CA ASP A 104 5.15 12.08 -6.54
C ASP A 104 6.22 13.18 -6.60
N GLN A 105 5.99 14.34 -5.99
CA GLN A 105 6.97 15.43 -5.92
C GLN A 105 8.19 15.08 -5.07
N GLN A 106 8.02 14.21 -4.07
CA GLN A 106 9.07 13.80 -3.14
C GLN A 106 9.65 12.43 -3.52
N ASP A 107 9.13 11.81 -4.58
CA ASP A 107 9.54 10.48 -5.03
C ASP A 107 9.37 9.41 -3.91
N LEU A 108 8.35 9.61 -3.08
CA LEU A 108 8.00 8.76 -1.94
C LEU A 108 6.70 8.00 -2.18
N VAL A 109 6.61 6.83 -1.54
CA VAL A 109 5.33 6.17 -1.26
C VAL A 109 5.24 5.88 0.23
N ILE A 110 4.13 6.28 0.83
CA ILE A 110 3.82 6.02 2.23
C ILE A 110 2.77 4.92 2.27
N ILE A 111 3.08 3.82 2.95
CA ILE A 111 2.15 2.71 3.15
C ILE A 111 1.64 2.75 4.59
N TYR A 112 0.33 2.92 4.75
CA TYR A 112 -0.37 2.76 6.01
C TYR A 112 -0.89 1.32 6.07
N TYR A 113 -0.35 0.53 7.00
CA TYR A 113 -0.71 -0.87 7.21
C TYR A 113 -1.54 -1.01 8.48
N PHE A 114 -2.83 -1.31 8.31
CA PHE A 114 -3.77 -1.54 9.41
C PHE A 114 -3.93 -3.05 9.64
N GLU A 115 -3.17 -3.57 10.60
CA GLU A 115 -3.18 -4.99 10.97
C GLU A 115 -4.49 -5.40 11.67
N GLY A 116 -5.08 -6.51 11.25
CA GLY A 116 -6.31 -7.07 11.82
C GLY A 116 -7.54 -6.18 11.61
N TYR A 117 -7.48 -5.24 10.67
CA TYR A 117 -8.55 -4.30 10.39
C TYR A 117 -8.75 -4.14 8.89
N PHE A 118 -9.91 -4.58 8.41
CA PHE A 118 -10.39 -4.33 7.07
C PHE A 118 -11.75 -3.63 7.10
N THR A 119 -11.94 -2.68 6.19
CA THR A 119 -13.23 -2.02 5.97
C THR A 119 -13.47 -1.78 4.48
N SER A 120 -14.71 -1.91 4.02
CA SER A 120 -15.15 -1.43 2.71
C SER A 120 -15.35 0.08 2.71
N ASP A 121 -15.90 0.64 3.79
CA ASP A 121 -16.12 2.07 3.99
C ASP A 121 -14.81 2.76 4.42
N LEU A 122 -14.19 3.47 3.48
CA LEU A 122 -12.93 4.18 3.69
C LEU A 122 -13.12 5.57 4.30
N ASN A 123 -14.34 6.09 4.44
CA ASN A 123 -14.57 7.48 4.84
C ASN A 123 -13.88 7.84 6.16
N ARG A 124 -13.92 6.93 7.12
CA ARG A 124 -13.25 7.12 8.42
C ARG A 124 -11.73 7.02 8.30
N VAL A 125 -11.24 6.02 7.58
CA VAL A 125 -9.80 5.79 7.38
C VAL A 125 -9.15 6.98 6.68
N LEU A 126 -9.78 7.48 5.62
CA LEU A 126 -9.27 8.60 4.83
C LEU A 126 -9.29 9.93 5.57
N LYS A 127 -10.13 10.09 6.60
CA LYS A 127 -10.09 11.26 7.50
C LYS A 127 -8.92 11.21 8.48
N CYS A 128 -8.49 10.01 8.87
CA CYS A 128 -7.38 9.81 9.80
C CYS A 128 -6.00 9.84 9.13
N ILE A 129 -5.95 9.68 7.81
CA ILE A 129 -4.71 9.80 7.03
C ILE A 129 -4.54 11.28 6.68
N GLU A 130 -3.50 11.90 7.23
CA GLU A 130 -3.09 13.26 6.89
C GLU A 130 -2.78 13.33 5.37
N THR A 131 -3.62 14.08 4.67
CA THR A 131 -3.40 14.46 3.27
C THR A 131 -2.47 15.64 3.19
#